data_AF-A0A7J8ZVT9-F1
#
_entry.id   AF-A0A7J8ZVT9-F1
#
_cell.length_a   1.000
_cell.length_b   1.000
_cell.length_c   1.000
_cell.angle_alpha   90.00
_cell.angle_beta   90.00
_cell.angle_gamma   90.00
#
_symmetry.space_group_name_H-M   'P 1'
#
loop_
_entity.id
_entity.type
_entity.pdbx_description
1 polymer ?
#
loop_
_entity_poly.entity_id
_entity_poly.type
_entity_poly.pdbx_seq_one_letter_code
_entity_poly.pdbx_strand_id
1 'polypeptide(L)' 'ACSRLVDLHEERLIHGILIKYGFEFDQLIGGALIEFYYDCEAIADAKKVYDGVTNPCLNASNSLIRGLI' A
#
# COMPACT_ATOMS: atom_id res chain seq x y z
N ALA A 1 -4.41 15.83 10.90
CA ALA A 1 -5.42 14.79 11.19
C ALA A 1 -4.68 13.61 11.83
N CYS A 2 -5.03 13.28 13.08
CA CYS A 2 -4.32 12.30 13.92
C CYS A 2 -4.91 10.89 13.78
N SER A 3 -4.61 10.21 12.68
CA SER A 3 -4.83 8.76 12.50
C SER A 3 -3.54 7.99 12.17
N ARG A 4 -2.39 8.70 12.13
CA ARG A 4 -1.10 8.28 11.55
C ARG A 4 -0.20 7.41 12.43
N LEU A 5 -0.77 6.58 13.31
CA LEU A 5 0.00 5.60 14.08
C LEU A 5 -0.77 4.28 14.13
N VAL A 6 -1.21 3.78 12.97
CA VAL A 6 -1.24 2.32 12.86
C VAL A 6 0.24 1.92 12.88
N ASP A 7 0.59 1.03 13.80
CA ASP A 7 1.96 0.58 13.96
C ASP A 7 2.37 -0.10 12.64
N LEU A 8 3.41 0.42 11.96
CA LEU A 8 4.00 -0.17 10.75
C LEU A 8 4.26 -1.67 10.90
N HIS A 9 4.43 -2.15 12.13
CA HIS A 9 4.48 -3.57 12.45
C HIS A 9 3.20 -4.34 12.10
N GLU A 10 2.02 -3.85 12.54
CA GLU A 10 0.73 -4.45 12.21
C GLU A 10 0.46 -4.40 10.70
N GLU A 11 0.90 -3.34 10.04
CA GLU A 11 0.74 -3.15 8.60
C GLU A 11 1.48 -4.20 7.77
N ARG A 12 2.75 -4.46 8.15
CA ARG A 12 3.57 -5.48 7.51
C ARG A 12 3.05 -6.89 7.78
N LEU A 13 2.41 -7.12 8.94
CA LEU A 13 1.73 -8.37 9.22
C LEU A 13 0.53 -8.57 8.29
N ILE A 14 -0.31 -7.54 8.11
CA ILE A 14 -1.45 -7.59 7.18
C ILE A 14 -0.95 -7.85 5.75
N HIS A 15 0.05 -7.11 5.29
CA HIS A 15 0.64 -7.31 3.96
C HIS A 15 1.19 -8.75 3.80
N GLY A 16 1.92 -9.28 4.79
CA GLY A 16 2.42 -10.65 4.76
C GLY A 16 1.31 -11.71 4.72
N ILE A 17 0.20 -11.48 5.43
CA ILE A 17 -0.98 -12.35 5.38
C ILE A 17 -1.59 -12.34 3.98
N LEU A 18 -1.75 -11.16 3.37
CA LEU A 18 -2.33 -11.02 2.03
C LEU A 18 -1.51 -11.76 0.96
N ILE A 19 -0.18 -11.64 1.01
CA ILE A 19 0.73 -12.43 0.15
C ILE A 19 0.53 -13.92 0.38
N LYS A 20 0.48 -14.37 1.65
CA LYS A 20 0.32 -15.79 1.98
C LYS A 20 -0.97 -16.39 1.40
N TYR A 21 -2.01 -15.59 1.23
CA TYR A 21 -3.29 -16.03 0.65
C TYR A 21 -3.43 -15.74 -0.86
N GLY A 22 -2.40 -15.21 -1.53
CA GLY A 22 -2.41 -15.00 -2.98
C GLY A 22 -3.03 -13.67 -3.44
N PHE A 23 -3.13 -12.69 -2.54
CA PHE A 23 -3.75 -11.38 -2.83
C PHE A 23 -2.75 -10.30 -3.24
N GLU A 24 -1.48 -10.62 -3.39
CA GLU A 24 -0.42 -9.66 -3.74
C GLU A 24 -0.61 -8.99 -5.11
N PHE A 25 -1.40 -9.62 -6.00
CA PHE A 25 -1.73 -9.10 -7.33
C PHE A 25 -3.14 -8.51 -7.42
N ASP A 26 -3.93 -8.58 -6.33
CA ASP A 26 -5.30 -8.07 -6.33
C ASP A 26 -5.28 -6.54 -6.36
N GLN A 27 -5.97 -5.97 -7.34
CA GLN A 27 -5.96 -4.54 -7.60
C GLN A 27 -6.60 -3.70 -6.48
N LEU A 28 -7.66 -4.22 -5.84
CA LEU A 28 -8.36 -3.52 -4.76
C LEU A 28 -7.52 -3.54 -3.49
N ILE A 29 -6.96 -4.71 -3.16
CA ILE A 29 -6.11 -4.91 -1.99
C ILE A 29 -4.79 -4.14 -2.15
N GLY A 30 -4.19 -4.20 -3.34
CA GLY A 30 -3.00 -3.42 -3.68
C GLY A 30 -3.23 -1.92 -3.52
N GLY A 31 -4.35 -1.39 -4.02
CA GLY A 31 -4.71 0.02 -3.85
C GLY A 31 -4.86 0.43 -2.38
N ALA A 32 -5.52 -0.39 -1.57
CA ALA A 32 -5.66 -0.14 -0.13
C ALA A 32 -4.31 -0.16 0.60
N LEU A 33 -3.43 -1.13 0.29
CA LEU A 33 -2.07 -1.20 0.87
C LEU A 33 -1.21 0.00 0.46
N ILE A 34 -1.35 0.50 -0.77
CA ILE A 34 -0.61 1.68 -1.25
C ILE A 34 -1.04 2.95 -0.52
N GLU A 35 -2.36 3.18 -0.39
CA GLU A 35 -2.91 4.30 0.37
C GLU A 35 -2.48 4.22 1.85
N PHE A 36 -2.47 3.02 2.40
CA PHE A 36 -2.09 2.78 3.79
C PHE A 36 -0.60 3.04 4.07
N TYR A 37 0.30 2.47 3.26
CA TYR A 37 1.73 2.78 3.37
C TYR A 37 2.06 4.25 3.08
N TYR A 38 1.25 4.91 2.24
CA TYR A 38 1.37 6.34 1.99
C TYR A 38 1.01 7.17 3.24
N ASP A 39 -0.12 6.87 3.89
CA ASP A 39 -0.56 7.56 5.11
C ASP A 39 0.43 7.39 6.28
N CYS A 40 1.19 6.29 6.28
CA CYS A 40 2.26 6.01 7.23
C CYS A 40 3.65 6.48 6.78
N GLU A 41 3.74 7.28 5.71
CA GLU A 41 4.97 7.83 5.13
C GLU A 41 6.02 6.76 4.72
N ALA A 42 5.60 5.50 4.61
CA ALA A 42 6.41 4.35 4.20
C ALA A 42 6.42 4.20 2.66
N ILE A 43 6.80 5.27 1.95
CA ILE A 43 6.72 5.39 0.49
C ILE A 43 7.47 4.26 -0.24
N ALA A 44 8.59 3.80 0.32
CA ALA A 44 9.35 2.68 -0.25
C ALA A 44 8.56 1.37 -0.25
N ASP A 45 7.75 1.13 0.77
CA ASP A 45 6.90 -0.06 0.86
C ASP A 45 5.64 0.09 0.00
N ALA A 46 5.04 1.30 -0.06
CA ALA A 46 3.97 1.62 -1.01
C ALA A 46 4.38 1.35 -2.47
N LYS A 47 5.62 1.73 -2.84
CA LYS A 47 6.16 1.49 -4.17
C LYS A 47 6.33 0.00 -4.48
N LYS A 48 6.82 -0.81 -3.53
CA LYS A 48 6.94 -2.27 -3.72
C LYS A 48 5.60 -2.92 -4.01
N VAL A 49 4.54 -2.49 -3.31
CA VAL A 49 3.18 -2.98 -3.56
C VAL A 49 2.75 -2.59 -4.97
N TYR A 50 2.90 -1.32 -5.34
CA TYR A 50 2.54 -0.84 -6.68
C TYR A 50 3.26 -1.58 -7.81
N ASP A 51 4.57 -1.81 -7.66
CA ASP A 51 5.38 -2.54 -8.65
C ASP A 51 4.96 -4.02 -8.78
N GLY A 52 4.32 -4.59 -7.75
CA GLY A 52 3.79 -5.95 -7.74
C GLY A 52 2.39 -6.08 -8.33
N VAL A 53 1.60 -5.01 -8.41
CA VAL A 53 0.22 -5.05 -8.92
C VAL A 53 0.21 -4.99 -10.45
N THR A 54 -0.35 -5.99 -11.11
CA THR A 54 -0.34 -6.14 -12.59
C THR A 54 -1.17 -5.06 -13.32
N ASN A 55 -2.09 -4.39 -12.62
CA ASN A 55 -2.89 -3.28 -13.13
C ASN A 55 -3.33 -2.38 -11.96
N PRO A 56 -2.51 -1.44 -11.47
CA PRO A 56 -2.89 -0.60 -10.35
C PRO A 56 -4.05 0.34 -10.72
N CYS A 57 -5.04 0.49 -9.84
CA CYS A 57 -6.14 1.44 -10.05
C CYS A 57 -5.63 2.90 -10.10
N LEU A 58 -6.38 3.79 -10.76
CA LEU A 58 -6.06 5.22 -10.87
C LEU A 58 -5.88 5.90 -9.49
N ASN A 59 -6.63 5.47 -8.47
CA ASN A 59 -6.47 5.98 -7.11
C ASN A 59 -5.08 5.65 -6.53
N ALA A 60 -4.59 4.43 -6.74
CA ALA A 60 -3.27 3.99 -6.30
C ALA A 60 -2.14 4.81 -6.96
N SER A 61 -2.27 5.09 -8.27
CA SER A 61 -1.34 5.97 -8.98
C SER A 61 -1.37 7.41 -8.45
N ASN A 62 -2.56 7.95 -8.15
CA ASN A 62 -2.70 9.28 -7.56
C ASN A 62 -2.05 9.37 -6.17
N SER A 63 -2.20 8.34 -5.34
CA SER A 63 -1.60 8.27 -4.01
C SER A 63 -0.07 8.30 -4.07
N LEU A 64 0.56 7.59 -5.02
CA LEU A 64 2.00 7.67 -5.23
C LEU A 64 2.48 9.04 -5.73
N ILE A 65 1.76 9.65 -6.68
CA ILE A 65 2.12 10.98 -7.21
C ILE A 65 2.07 12.02 -6.09
N ARG A 66 1.08 11.94 -5.19
CA ARG A 66 0.98 12.81 -4.00
C ARG A 66 2.08 12.58 -2.96
N GLY A 67 2.86 11.50 -3.04
CA GLY A 67 4.03 11.27 -2.19
C GLY A 67 5.35 11.68 -2.78
N LEU A 68 5.36 12.03 -4.06
CA LEU A 68 6.55 12.47 -4.79
C LEU A 68 6.63 14.00 -4.93
N ILE A 69 5.54 14.73 -4.66
CA ILE A 69 5.41 16.19 -4.78
C ILE A 69 5.08 16.76 -3.40
#